data_AF-A0A7J9DWU7-F1
#
_entry.id   AF-A0A7J9DWU7-F1
#
_cell.length_a   1.000
_cell.length_b   1.000
_cell.length_c   1.000
_cell.angle_alpha   90.00
_cell.angle_beta   90.00
_cell.angle_gamma   90.00
#
_symmetry.space_group_name_H-M   'P 1'
#
loop_
_entity.id
_entity.type
_entity.pdbx_description
1 polymer ?
#
loop_
_entity_poly.entity_id
_entity_poly.type
_entity_poly.pdbx_seq_one_letter_code
_entity_poly.pdbx_strand_id
1 'polypeptide(L)'
;MSTSVVEFSGEKVKAMWDKRLIEIFCDICIKEILKGIRSSTHFTKDGWLKIMTNFEKETGKAYSQRQRKNRWDALKKEWKA
;
A
#
# COMPACT_ATOMS: atom_id res chain seq x y z
N MET A 1 33.76 -14.28 -11.68
CA MET A 1 32.34 -13.90 -11.91
C MET A 1 31.97 -12.92 -10.81
N SER A 2 32.23 -11.63 -11.01
CA SER A 2 31.92 -10.60 -10.01
C SER A 2 30.44 -10.29 -10.05
N THR A 3 29.67 -10.76 -9.07
CA THR A 3 28.32 -10.29 -8.83
C THR A 3 28.40 -8.93 -8.17
N SER A 4 28.12 -7.88 -8.96
CA SER A 4 27.93 -6.53 -8.46
C SER A 4 26.78 -6.51 -7.46
N VAL A 5 27.12 -6.19 -6.21
CA VAL A 5 26.15 -5.82 -5.19
C VAL A 5 25.54 -4.50 -5.65
N VAL A 6 24.31 -4.55 -6.16
CA VAL A 6 23.53 -3.35 -6.44
C VAL A 6 23.13 -2.79 -5.08
N GLU A 7 23.90 -1.82 -4.62
CA GLU A 7 23.54 -0.99 -3.48
C GLU A 7 22.27 -0.21 -3.85
N PHE A 8 21.13 -0.66 -3.33
CA PHE A 8 19.88 0.11 -3.35
C PHE A 8 20.05 1.26 -2.36
N SER A 9 20.74 2.31 -2.80
CA SER A 9 20.73 3.62 -2.16
C SER A 9 19.30 4.12 -2.19
N GLY A 10 18.56 3.80 -1.13
CA GLY A 10 17.15 4.13 -0.97
C GLY A 10 16.96 5.63 -0.84
N GLU A 11 17.00 6.34 -1.96
CA GLU A 11 16.32 7.61 -2.08
C GLU A 11 14.89 7.38 -1.59
N LYS A 12 14.50 8.12 -0.55
CA LYS A 12 13.12 8.11 -0.04
C LYS A 12 12.24 8.75 -1.11
N VAL A 13 11.94 8.00 -2.17
CA VAL A 13 11.06 8.45 -3.24
C VAL A 13 9.74 8.80 -2.57
N LYS A 14 9.43 10.10 -2.58
CA LYS A 14 8.17 10.62 -2.05
C LYS A 14 7.06 9.88 -2.78
N ALA A 15 6.22 9.17 -2.03
CA ALA A 15 5.11 8.45 -2.62
C ALA A 15 4.17 9.46 -3.29
N MET A 16 4.16 9.46 -4.63
CA MET A 16 3.27 10.28 -5.42
C MET A 16 1.95 9.52 -5.58
N TRP A 17 0.95 9.92 -4.81
CA TRP A 17 -0.38 9.35 -4.88
C TRP A 17 -1.19 10.12 -5.91
N ASP A 18 -1.17 9.65 -7.16
CA ASP A 18 -2.08 10.15 -8.18
C ASP A 18 -3.48 9.54 -7.99
N LYS A 19 -4.49 10.08 -8.70
CA LYS A 19 -5.87 9.63 -8.60
C LYS A 19 -6.01 8.13 -8.91
N ARG A 20 -5.26 7.64 -9.90
CA ARG A 20 -5.28 6.23 -10.33
C ARG A 20 -4.75 5.30 -9.25
N LEU A 21 -3.65 5.64 -8.60
CA LEU A 21 -3.05 4.88 -7.50
C LEU A 21 -3.97 4.87 -6.27
N ILE A 22 -4.68 5.97 -6.02
CA ILE A 22 -5.69 6.03 -4.95
C ILE A 22 -6.86 5.10 -5.26
N GLU A 23 -7.38 5.11 -6.49
CA GLU A 23 -8.46 4.21 -6.92
C GLU A 23 -8.05 2.74 -6.81
N ILE A 24 -6.86 2.37 -7.33
CA ILE A 24 -6.32 1.01 -7.21
C ILE A 24 -6.14 0.61 -5.74
N PHE A 25 -5.63 1.52 -4.91
CA PHE A 25 -5.46 1.25 -3.48
C PHE A 25 -6.80 0.99 -2.79
N CYS A 26 -7.81 1.81 -3.05
CA CYS A 26 -9.16 1.63 -2.53
C CYS A 26 -9.77 0.30 -3.00
N ASP A 27 -9.65 -0.03 -4.28
CA ASP A 27 -10.16 -1.29 -4.84
C ASP A 27 -9.52 -2.51 -4.18
N ILE A 28 -8.20 -2.49 -3.98
CA ILE A 28 -7.48 -3.56 -3.28
C ILE A 28 -7.93 -3.66 -1.83
N CYS A 29 -8.07 -2.53 -1.13
CA CYS A 29 -8.60 -2.51 0.22
C CYS A 29 -10.01 -3.11 0.29
N ILE A 30 -10.92 -2.73 -0.61
CA ILE A 30 -12.29 -3.28 -0.67
C ILE A 30 -12.25 -4.79 -0.93
N LYS A 31 -11.47 -5.25 -1.91
CA LYS A 31 -11.33 -6.68 -2.23
C LYS A 31 -10.86 -7.50 -1.02
N GLU A 32 -9.88 -6.99 -0.26
CA GLU A 32 -9.37 -7.70 0.92
C GLU A 32 -10.33 -7.62 2.13
N ILE A 33 -11.12 -6.55 2.26
CA ILE A 33 -12.23 -6.48 3.24
C ILE A 33 -13.30 -7.53 2.91
N LEU A 34 -13.72 -7.62 1.64
CA LEU A 34 -14.73 -8.57 1.19
C LEU A 34 -14.29 -10.03 1.35
N LYS A 35 -12.99 -10.31 1.24
CA LYS A 35 -12.41 -11.64 1.54
C LYS A 35 -12.44 -12.03 3.02
N GLY A 36 -12.93 -11.17 3.92
CA GLY A 36 -13.08 -11.47 5.35
C GLY A 36 -11.79 -11.31 6.17
N ILE A 37 -10.75 -10.65 5.65
CA ILE A 37 -9.48 -10.43 6.37
C ILE A 37 -9.52 -9.15 7.24
N ARG A 38 -10.73 -8.76 7.68
CA ARG A 38 -10.92 -7.60 8.54
C ARG A 38 -11.46 -8.05 9.89
N SER A 39 -10.61 -8.00 10.91
CA SER A 39 -11.03 -8.07 12.31
C SER A 39 -11.66 -6.72 12.69
N SER A 40 -12.98 -6.63 12.53
CA SER A 40 -13.88 -5.51 12.85
C SER A 40 -13.48 -4.11 12.33
N THR A 41 -12.48 -3.46 12.90
CA THR A 41 -12.14 -2.04 12.66
C THR A 41 -10.83 -1.82 11.89
N HIS A 42 -9.96 -2.82 11.82
CA HIS A 42 -8.61 -2.67 11.24
C HIS A 42 -8.21 -3.87 10.37
N PHE A 43 -7.30 -3.63 9.41
CA PHE A 43 -6.61 -4.71 8.71
C PHE A 43 -5.62 -5.38 9.66
N THR A 44 -5.62 -6.72 9.68
CA THR A 44 -4.61 -7.51 10.38
C THR A 44 -3.23 -7.31 9.73
N LYS A 45 -2.16 -7.77 10.39
CA LYS A 45 -0.81 -7.74 9.80
C LYS A 45 -0.77 -8.44 8.44
N ASP A 46 -1.43 -9.59 8.34
CA ASP A 46 -1.54 -10.36 7.09
C ASP A 46 -2.39 -9.66 6.04
N GLY A 47 -3.48 -8.99 6.46
CA GLY A 47 -4.29 -8.14 5.59
C GLY A 47 -3.44 -7.00 4.98
N TRP A 48 -2.62 -6.34 5.79
CA TRP A 48 -1.67 -5.36 5.29
C TRP A 48 -0.66 -5.96 4.33
N LEU A 49 -0.09 -7.13 4.63
CA LEU A 49 0.85 -7.80 3.74
C LEU A 49 0.23 -8.08 2.37
N LYS A 50 -0.99 -8.63 2.34
CA LYS A 50 -1.72 -8.88 1.09
C LYS A 50 -2.01 -7.61 0.30
N ILE A 51 -2.46 -6.55 0.97
CA ILE A 51 -2.68 -5.24 0.33
C ILE A 51 -1.37 -4.71 -0.26
N MET A 52 -0.27 -4.84 0.47
CA MET A 52 1.06 -4.40 0.02
C MET A 52 1.51 -5.15 -1.23
N THR A 53 1.44 -6.49 -1.20
CA THR A 53 1.83 -7.34 -2.32
C THR A 53 0.94 -7.11 -3.55
N ASN A 54 -0.38 -7.05 -3.37
CA ASN A 54 -1.30 -6.80 -4.48
C ASN A 54 -1.09 -5.41 -5.08
N PHE A 55 -0.90 -4.39 -4.24
CA PHE A 55 -0.69 -3.02 -4.74
C PHE A 55 0.60 -2.90 -5.54
N GLU A 56 1.68 -3.50 -5.05
CA GLU A 56 2.94 -3.53 -5.78
C GLU A 56 2.82 -4.32 -7.09
N LYS A 57 2.08 -5.43 -7.10
CA LYS A 57 1.82 -6.22 -8.32
C LYS A 57 1.00 -5.45 -9.36
N GLU A 58 0.00 -4.68 -8.95
CA GLU A 58 -0.87 -3.92 -9.85
C GLU A 58 -0.23 -2.64 -10.37
N THR A 59 0.59 -1.97 -9.54
CA THR A 59 1.13 -0.63 -9.84
C THR A 59 2.61 -0.62 -10.20
N GLY A 60 3.33 -1.69 -9.90
CA GLY A 60 4.79 -1.74 -9.95
C GLY A 60 5.48 -0.82 -8.93
N LYS A 61 4.72 -0.25 -7.96
CA LYS A 61 5.25 0.68 -6.96
C LYS A 61 5.44 0.01 -5.60
N ALA A 62 6.70 -0.15 -5.23
CA ALA A 62 7.11 -0.61 -3.91
C ALA A 62 7.04 0.54 -2.89
N TYR A 63 5.85 0.81 -2.36
CA TYR A 63 5.68 1.74 -1.24
C TYR A 63 5.91 1.04 0.10
N SER A 64 6.50 1.73 1.05
CA SER A 64 6.64 1.23 2.41
C SER A 64 5.26 1.09 3.09
N GLN A 65 5.16 0.17 4.05
CA GLN A 65 3.96 0.02 4.88
C GLN A 65 3.53 1.36 5.52
N ARG A 66 4.51 2.16 5.97
CA ARG A 66 4.26 3.48 6.57
C ARG A 66 3.60 4.44 5.59
N GLN A 67 4.05 4.50 4.33
CA GLN A 67 3.45 5.36 3.30
C GLN A 67 1.99 4.98 3.02
N ARG A 68 1.70 3.68 2.91
CA ARG A 68 0.35 3.17 2.67
C ARG A 68 -0.57 3.42 3.86
N LYS A 69 -0.09 3.20 5.09
CA LYS A 69 -0.84 3.51 6.32
C LYS A 69 -1.14 5.00 6.45
N ASN A 70 -0.14 5.86 6.21
CA ASN A 70 -0.34 7.31 6.20
C ASN A 70 -1.40 7.73 5.18
N ARG A 71 -1.40 7.15 3.98
CA ARG A 71 -2.41 7.45 2.96
C ARG A 71 -3.80 6.97 3.38
N TRP A 72 -3.92 5.77 3.95
CA TRP A 72 -5.18 5.25 4.49
C TRP A 72 -5.75 6.15 5.60
N ASP A 73 -4.89 6.65 6.50
CA ASP A 73 -5.31 7.56 7.57
C ASP A 73 -5.71 8.94 7.01
N ALA A 74 -5.04 9.43 5.96
CA ALA A 74 -5.44 10.65 5.27
C ALA A 74 -6.81 10.50 4.56
N LEU A 75 -7.01 9.41 3.82
CA LEU A 75 -8.29 9.11 3.15
C LEU A 75 -9.47 9.04 4.13
N LYS A 76 -9.26 8.42 5.29
CA LYS A 76 -10.30 8.39 6.35
C LYS A 76 -10.65 9.77 6.90
N LYS A 77 -9.70 10.72 6.92
CA LYS A 77 -9.97 12.10 7.32
C LYS A 77 -10.71 12.84 6.22
N GLU A 78 -10.26 12.69 4.97
CA GLU A 78 -10.90 13.30 3.79
C GLU A 78 -12.36 12.85 3.64
N TRP A 79 -12.69 11.59 3.91
CA TRP A 79 -14.07 11.06 3.79
C TRP A 79 -14.95 11.27 5.03
N LYS A 80 -14.39 11.69 6.15
CA LYS A 80 -15.15 12.06 7.36
C LYS A 80 -15.50 13.55 7.41
N ALA A 81 -14.86 14.36 6.57
CA ALA A 81 -15.18 15.76 6.38
C ALA A 81 -16.39 15.90 5.46
#